data_AF-A0A7U9SSU7-F1
#
_entry.id   AF-A0A7U9SSU7-F1
#
_cell.length_a   1.000
_cell.length_b   1.000
_cell.length_c   1.000
_cell.angle_alpha   90.00
_cell.angle_beta   90.00
_cell.angle_gamma   90.00
#
_symmetry.space_group_name_H-M   'P 1'
#
loop_
_entity.id
_entity.type
_entity.pdbx_description
1 polymer ?
#
loop_
_entity_poly.entity_id
_entity_poly.type
_entity_poly.pdbx_seq_one_letter_code
_entity_poly.pdbx_strand_id
1 'polypeptide(L)'
;MKESELIGKVHSAVYHQCQQRGYAAPADVLVDVGVLPKEKYEDWRFGKVRYLEAVCTCNLKKLSFIMKQIRSYAKKSKLKPSFCYYKRWGVKKKHGHKPVIPLRFSKSGNPEIEKAYATHYVDLGRAEQLKKEKMEKAAAVQTGRLDKTPSMPEMNSSENNND
;
A
#
# COMPACT_ATOMS: atom_id res chain seq x y z
N MET A 1 21.64 16.17 0.13
CA MET A 1 20.66 16.11 -0.98
C MET A 1 20.26 17.52 -1.34
N LYS A 2 20.50 17.92 -2.59
CA LYS A 2 20.07 19.23 -3.14
C LYS A 2 18.55 19.20 -3.40
N GLU A 3 17.90 20.36 -3.46
CA GLU A 3 16.43 20.42 -3.67
C GLU A 3 15.99 19.83 -5.02
N SER A 4 16.76 20.06 -6.09
CA SER A 4 16.48 19.50 -7.42
C SER A 4 16.48 17.97 -7.44
N GLU A 5 17.46 17.38 -6.77
CA GLU A 5 17.57 15.93 -6.61
C GLU A 5 16.38 15.36 -5.81
N LEU A 6 15.94 16.08 -4.76
CA LEU A 6 14.78 15.71 -3.96
C LEU A 6 13.49 15.73 -4.80
N ILE A 7 13.28 16.76 -5.62
CA ILE A 7 12.11 16.86 -6.51
C ILE A 7 12.07 15.63 -7.44
N GLY A 8 13.21 15.30 -8.07
CA GLY A 8 13.31 14.13 -8.94
C GLY A 8 12.94 12.83 -8.23
N LYS A 9 13.46 12.62 -7.01
CA LYS A 9 13.13 11.46 -6.17
C LYS A 9 11.64 11.39 -5.80
N VAL A 10 11.04 12.52 -5.42
CA VAL A 10 9.60 12.57 -5.08
C VAL A 10 8.75 12.23 -6.30
N HIS A 11 9.04 12.80 -7.47
CA HIS A 11 8.28 12.54 -8.69
C HIS A 11 8.42 11.08 -9.14
N SER A 12 9.65 10.54 -9.10
CA SER A 12 9.91 9.14 -9.41
C SER A 12 9.16 8.20 -8.45
N ALA A 13 9.19 8.46 -7.14
CA ALA A 13 8.44 7.67 -6.16
C ALA A 13 6.92 7.68 -6.42
N VAL A 14 6.33 8.86 -6.66
CA VAL A 14 4.90 8.97 -6.98
C VAL A 14 4.57 8.20 -8.26
N TYR A 15 5.38 8.35 -9.30
CA TYR A 15 5.22 7.63 -10.56
C TYR A 15 5.26 6.11 -10.35
N HIS A 16 6.30 5.58 -9.69
CA HIS A 16 6.45 4.14 -9.47
C HIS A 16 5.30 3.56 -8.64
N GLN A 17 4.84 4.26 -7.60
CA GLN A 17 3.68 3.82 -6.83
C GLN A 17 2.40 3.76 -7.68
N CYS A 18 2.13 4.78 -8.49
CA CYS A 18 1.00 4.75 -9.42
C CYS A 18 1.11 3.58 -10.40
N GLN A 19 2.29 3.33 -10.98
CA GLN A 19 2.48 2.22 -11.93
C GLN A 19 2.29 0.84 -11.31
N GLN A 20 2.76 0.64 -10.07
CA GLN A 20 2.74 -0.67 -9.40
C GLN A 20 1.38 -1.01 -8.77
N ARG A 21 0.72 -0.04 -8.15
CA ARG A 21 -0.51 -0.27 -7.35
C ARG A 21 -1.70 0.61 -7.72
N GLY A 22 -1.54 1.54 -8.66
CA GLY A 22 -2.61 2.42 -9.14
C GLY A 22 -2.80 3.69 -8.32
N TYR A 23 -2.02 3.92 -7.26
CA TYR A 23 -2.09 5.14 -6.46
C TYR A 23 -0.77 5.42 -5.72
N ALA A 24 -0.55 6.68 -5.39
CA ALA A 24 0.52 7.13 -4.53
C ALA A 24 -0.02 7.59 -3.17
N ALA A 25 0.64 7.16 -2.09
CA ALA A 25 0.29 7.53 -0.73
C ALA A 25 1.43 8.36 -0.14
N PRO A 26 1.16 9.53 0.45
CA PRO A 26 2.23 10.40 0.95
C PRO A 26 3.19 9.72 1.91
N ALA A 27 2.67 8.90 2.85
CA ALA A 27 3.51 8.18 3.80
C ALA A 27 4.47 7.20 3.12
N ASP A 28 4.01 6.46 2.11
CA ASP A 28 4.87 5.52 1.38
C ASP A 28 5.87 6.27 0.49
N VAL A 29 5.49 7.42 -0.09
CA VAL A 29 6.43 8.27 -0.84
C VAL A 29 7.58 8.75 0.07
N LEU A 30 7.29 9.07 1.33
CA LEU A 30 8.35 9.41 2.30
C LEU A 30 9.30 8.23 2.54
N VAL A 31 8.80 6.98 2.51
CA VAL A 31 9.62 5.77 2.59
C VAL A 31 10.51 5.64 1.35
N ASP A 32 9.92 5.74 0.16
CA ASP A 32 10.65 5.58 -1.12
C ASP A 32 11.71 6.67 -1.34
N VAL A 33 11.44 7.91 -0.89
CA VAL A 33 12.42 9.00 -0.92
C VAL A 33 13.52 8.83 0.13
N GLY A 34 13.32 7.96 1.13
CA GLY A 34 14.29 7.64 2.17
C GLY A 34 14.29 8.62 3.36
N VAL A 35 13.25 9.44 3.50
CA VAL A 35 13.10 10.37 4.65
C VAL A 35 12.31 9.76 5.81
N LEU A 36 11.72 8.59 5.58
CA LEU A 36 11.01 7.81 6.58
C LEU A 36 11.51 6.35 6.52
N PRO A 37 12.35 5.90 7.48
CA PRO A 37 12.79 4.52 7.51
C PRO A 37 11.60 3.56 7.59
N LYS A 38 11.63 2.47 6.82
CA LYS A 38 10.52 1.51 6.74
C LYS A 38 10.15 0.93 8.11
N GLU A 39 11.15 0.59 8.92
CA GLU A 39 10.94 0.10 10.29
C GLU A 39 10.18 1.12 11.15
N LYS A 40 10.50 2.41 11.02
CA LYS A 40 9.82 3.49 11.74
C LYS A 40 8.42 3.77 11.23
N TYR A 41 8.19 3.60 9.93
CA TYR A 41 6.85 3.61 9.38
C TYR A 41 6.00 2.49 10.00
N GLU A 42 6.52 1.27 10.09
CA GLU A 42 5.82 0.14 10.71
C GLU A 42 5.57 0.38 12.21
N ASP A 43 6.56 0.86 12.97
CA ASP A 43 6.39 1.24 14.36
C ASP A 43 5.25 2.27 14.54
N TRP A 44 5.18 3.26 13.64
CA TRP A 44 4.07 4.20 13.60
C TRP A 44 2.75 3.50 13.25
N ARG A 45 2.71 2.60 12.26
CA ARG A 45 1.48 1.84 11.91
C ARG A 45 0.97 0.99 13.08
N PHE A 46 1.86 0.41 13.88
CA PHE A 46 1.51 -0.32 15.11
C PHE A 46 1.22 0.60 16.31
N GLY A 47 1.39 1.92 16.17
CA GLY A 47 1.11 2.91 17.21
C GLY A 47 2.15 2.96 18.32
N LYS A 48 3.37 2.46 18.09
CA LYS A 48 4.51 2.64 19.01
C LYS A 48 5.03 4.08 19.00
N VAL A 49 4.75 4.80 17.92
CA VAL A 49 5.10 6.22 17.73
C VAL A 49 3.83 7.06 17.79
N ARG A 50 3.87 8.21 18.48
CA ARG A 50 2.70 9.08 18.66
C ARG A 50 2.23 9.76 17.36
N TYR A 51 3.15 10.18 16.49
CA TYR A 51 2.85 10.84 15.22
C TYR A 51 3.97 10.59 14.19
N LEU A 52 3.63 10.55 12.89
CA LEU A 52 4.56 10.15 11.81
C LEU A 52 5.77 11.09 11.69
N GLU A 53 5.55 12.41 11.74
CA GLU A 53 6.61 13.41 11.59
C GLU A 53 7.74 13.24 12.63
N ALA A 54 7.47 12.63 13.80
CA ALA A 54 8.46 12.39 14.85
C ALA A 54 9.60 11.46 14.43
N VAL A 55 9.33 10.56 13.47
CA VAL A 55 10.26 9.52 13.05
C VAL A 55 10.78 9.72 11.63
N CYS A 56 10.44 10.86 11.01
CA CYS A 56 11.07 11.31 9.79
C CYS A 56 12.50 11.78 10.10
N THR A 57 13.44 11.48 9.21
CA THR A 57 14.87 11.85 9.37
C THR A 57 15.17 13.30 8.99
N CYS A 58 14.18 14.05 8.49
CA CYS A 58 14.34 15.43 8.09
C CYS A 58 13.40 16.39 8.83
N ASN A 59 13.71 17.69 8.74
CA ASN A 59 12.93 18.73 9.41
C ASN A 59 11.56 18.97 8.74
N LEU A 60 10.66 19.63 9.48
CA LEU A 60 9.30 19.93 9.04
C LEU A 60 9.24 20.80 7.77
N LYS A 61 10.23 21.69 7.55
CA LYS A 61 10.32 22.51 6.33
C LYS A 61 10.50 21.61 5.11
N LYS A 62 11.39 20.62 5.19
CA LYS A 62 11.66 19.66 4.12
C LYS A 62 10.48 18.71 3.89
N LEU A 63 9.82 18.24 4.96
CA LEU A 63 8.59 17.46 4.82
C LEU A 63 7.47 18.25 4.12
N SER A 64 7.26 19.50 4.53
CA SER A 64 6.30 20.40 3.89
C SER A 64 6.60 20.59 2.40
N PHE A 65 7.88 20.72 2.06
CA PHE A 65 8.33 20.80 0.67
C PHE A 65 8.03 19.52 -0.11
N ILE A 66 8.33 18.34 0.44
CA ILE A 66 8.01 17.04 -0.19
C ILE A 66 6.50 16.93 -0.45
N MET A 67 5.67 17.23 0.56
CA MET A 67 4.21 17.22 0.43
C MET A 67 3.70 18.20 -0.64
N LYS A 68 4.36 19.35 -0.82
CA LYS A 68 4.07 20.29 -1.91
C LYS A 68 4.43 19.69 -3.28
N GLN A 69 5.56 19.00 -3.41
CA GLN A 69 5.97 18.37 -4.67
C GLN A 69 5.05 17.20 -5.05
N ILE A 70 4.64 16.35 -4.09
CA ILE A 70 3.65 15.29 -4.33
C ILE A 70 2.37 15.88 -4.92
N ARG A 71 1.84 16.95 -4.30
CA ARG A 71 0.64 17.66 -4.79
C ARG A 71 0.84 18.26 -6.17
N SER A 72 1.99 18.89 -6.42
CA SER A 72 2.30 19.50 -7.72
C SER A 72 2.32 18.45 -8.83
N TYR A 73 3.00 17.32 -8.58
CA TYR A 73 3.04 16.19 -9.51
C TYR A 73 1.63 15.64 -9.76
N ALA A 74 0.87 15.35 -8.70
CA ALA A 74 -0.48 14.82 -8.81
C ALA A 74 -1.40 15.72 -9.64
N LYS A 75 -1.29 17.05 -9.47
CA LYS A 75 -2.05 18.02 -10.27
C LYS A 75 -1.64 17.99 -11.75
N LYS A 76 -0.33 17.95 -12.04
CA LYS A 76 0.20 17.87 -13.41
C LYS A 76 -0.22 16.58 -14.12
N SER A 77 -0.20 15.47 -13.39
CA SER A 77 -0.57 14.13 -13.89
C SER A 77 -2.07 13.83 -13.77
N LYS A 78 -2.91 14.82 -13.39
CA LYS A 78 -4.37 14.69 -13.24
C LYS A 78 -4.80 13.51 -12.34
N LEU A 79 -4.04 13.21 -11.29
CA LEU A 79 -4.38 12.14 -10.35
C LEU A 79 -5.57 12.54 -9.47
N LYS A 80 -6.47 11.60 -9.19
CA LYS A 80 -7.64 11.83 -8.36
C LYS A 80 -7.25 11.80 -6.86
N PRO A 81 -7.49 12.88 -6.10
CA PRO A 81 -7.33 12.83 -4.66
C PRO A 81 -8.40 11.93 -4.03
N SER A 82 -7.99 11.02 -3.15
CA SER A 82 -8.86 10.11 -2.41
C SER A 82 -8.43 10.09 -0.95
N PHE A 83 -9.36 10.36 -0.04
CA PHE A 83 -9.06 10.36 1.39
C PHE A 83 -8.93 8.92 1.91
N CYS A 84 -7.81 8.62 2.59
CA CYS A 84 -7.57 7.33 3.22
C CYS A 84 -7.48 7.48 4.73
N TYR A 85 -8.36 6.79 5.46
CA TYR A 85 -8.35 6.83 6.92
C TYR A 85 -7.35 5.82 7.52
N TYR A 86 -6.28 6.32 8.12
CA TYR A 86 -5.21 5.51 8.71
C TYR A 86 -5.56 5.04 10.12
N LYS A 87 -5.74 3.73 10.26
CA LYS A 87 -5.97 3.03 11.54
C LYS A 87 -4.71 2.31 11.99
N ARG A 88 -4.53 2.15 13.31
CA ARG A 88 -3.47 1.33 13.88
C ARG A 88 -3.59 -0.13 13.46
N TRP A 89 -2.45 -0.75 13.20
CA TRP A 89 -2.31 -2.19 12.99
C TRP A 89 -2.19 -2.95 14.30
N GLY A 90 -2.43 -4.25 14.26
CA GLY A 90 -2.20 -5.15 15.41
C GLY A 90 -3.13 -4.95 16.61
N VAL A 91 -4.18 -4.12 16.53
CA VAL A 91 -5.08 -3.88 17.65
C VAL A 91 -5.83 -5.17 18.03
N LYS A 92 -5.67 -5.60 19.29
CA LYS A 92 -6.36 -6.78 19.85
C LYS A 92 -7.82 -6.47 20.15
N LYS A 93 -8.68 -7.50 20.10
CA LYS A 93 -10.08 -7.37 20.53
C LYS A 93 -10.12 -7.09 22.03
N LYS A 94 -10.99 -6.18 22.45
CA LYS A 94 -11.30 -5.92 23.85
C LYS A 94 -12.82 -6.03 23.98
N HIS A 95 -13.31 -6.88 24.88
CA HIS A 95 -14.74 -7.09 25.14
C HIS A 95 -15.54 -7.36 23.84
N GLY A 96 -15.09 -8.33 23.04
CA GLY A 96 -15.79 -8.75 21.80
C GLY A 96 -15.60 -7.85 20.57
N HIS A 97 -15.17 -6.60 20.72
CA HIS A 97 -14.98 -5.65 19.62
C HIS A 97 -13.52 -5.29 19.39
N LYS A 98 -13.16 -4.94 18.14
CA LYS A 98 -11.83 -4.43 17.80
C LYS A 98 -11.88 -2.90 17.75
N PRO A 99 -11.28 -2.19 18.72
CA PRO A 99 -11.33 -0.74 18.72
C PRO A 99 -10.60 -0.17 17.50
N VAL A 100 -11.18 0.87 16.90
CA VAL A 100 -10.57 1.63 15.81
C VAL A 100 -9.79 2.78 16.43
N ILE A 101 -8.46 2.67 16.41
CA ILE A 101 -7.59 3.72 16.93
C ILE A 101 -6.98 4.48 15.74
N PRO A 102 -7.29 5.77 15.55
CA PRO A 102 -6.69 6.58 14.49
C PRO A 102 -5.20 6.76 14.70
N LEU A 103 -4.48 6.87 13.60
CA LEU A 103 -3.11 7.36 13.59
C LEU A 103 -3.10 8.88 13.38
N ARG A 104 -2.03 9.51 13.87
CA ARG A 104 -1.75 10.93 13.69
C ARG A 104 -0.48 11.10 12.88
N PHE A 105 -0.47 12.05 11.97
CA PHE A 105 0.68 12.34 11.13
C PHE A 105 1.56 13.41 11.75
N SER A 106 0.97 14.49 12.24
CA SER A 106 1.70 15.68 12.68
C SER A 106 1.73 15.88 14.19
N LYS A 107 2.70 16.65 14.66
CA LYS A 107 2.76 17.06 16.08
C LYS A 107 1.57 17.96 16.46
N SER A 108 1.15 18.85 15.57
CA SER A 108 0.08 19.81 15.79
C SER A 108 -1.30 19.16 15.73
N GLY A 109 -1.47 18.10 14.93
CA GLY A 109 -2.78 17.46 14.70
C GLY A 109 -3.76 18.39 14.00
N ASN A 110 -3.26 19.40 13.29
CA ASN A 110 -4.11 20.29 12.51
C ASN A 110 -4.86 19.45 11.46
N PRO A 111 -6.21 19.49 11.43
CA PRO A 111 -7.02 18.68 10.52
C PRO A 111 -6.62 18.80 9.04
N GLU A 112 -6.17 19.97 8.61
CA GLU A 112 -5.73 20.20 7.22
C GLU A 112 -4.42 19.45 6.91
N ILE A 113 -3.48 19.44 7.85
CA ILE A 113 -2.21 18.71 7.73
C ILE A 113 -2.49 17.21 7.75
N GLU A 114 -3.32 16.74 8.69
CA GLU A 114 -3.71 15.33 8.78
C GLU A 114 -4.41 14.88 7.48
N LYS A 115 -5.32 15.69 6.96
CA LYS A 115 -6.00 15.42 5.68
C LYS A 115 -5.02 15.39 4.50
N ALA A 116 -4.04 16.30 4.46
CA ALA A 116 -3.04 16.33 3.41
C ALA A 116 -2.19 15.05 3.38
N TYR A 117 -1.75 14.55 4.54
CA TYR A 117 -1.04 13.27 4.64
C TYR A 117 -1.92 12.05 4.34
N ALA A 118 -3.19 12.10 4.74
CA ALA A 118 -4.17 11.04 4.51
C ALA A 118 -4.68 10.97 3.06
N THR A 119 -4.45 11.99 2.24
CA THR A 119 -4.93 12.03 0.85
C THR A 119 -4.00 11.25 -0.06
N HIS A 120 -4.51 10.16 -0.62
CA HIS A 120 -3.85 9.39 -1.67
C HIS A 120 -4.18 9.98 -3.03
N TYR A 121 -3.28 9.80 -3.99
CA TYR A 121 -3.45 10.25 -5.37
C TYR A 121 -3.58 9.04 -6.28
N VAL A 122 -4.78 8.82 -6.79
CA VAL A 122 -5.14 7.63 -7.56
C VAL A 122 -5.03 7.93 -9.06
N ASP A 123 -4.33 7.07 -9.77
CA ASP A 123 -4.36 7.00 -11.23
C ASP A 123 -5.52 6.08 -11.63
N LEU A 124 -6.64 6.67 -12.04
CA LEU A 124 -7.85 5.91 -12.35
C LEU A 124 -7.61 4.91 -13.50
N GLY A 125 -6.92 5.34 -14.55
CA GLY A 125 -6.65 4.49 -15.72
C GLY A 125 -5.80 3.29 -15.34
N ARG A 126 -4.69 3.53 -14.61
CA ARG A 126 -3.82 2.44 -14.18
C ARG A 126 -4.46 1.55 -13.12
N ALA A 127 -5.23 2.12 -12.19
CA ALA A 127 -5.94 1.34 -11.17
C ALA A 127 -6.97 0.38 -11.78
N GLU A 128 -7.69 0.81 -12.81
CA GLU A 128 -8.62 -0.05 -13.54
C GLU A 128 -7.90 -1.16 -14.31
N GLN A 129 -6.81 -0.83 -14.99
CA GLN A 129 -5.99 -1.83 -15.69
C GLN A 129 -5.46 -2.90 -14.74
N LEU A 130 -4.88 -2.49 -13.61
CA LEU A 130 -4.40 -3.41 -12.57
C LEU A 130 -5.51 -4.28 -11.98
N LYS A 131 -6.74 -3.75 -11.89
CA LYS A 131 -7.90 -4.53 -11.45
C LYS A 131 -8.27 -5.60 -12.48
N LYS A 132 -8.29 -5.27 -13.78
CA LYS A 132 -8.54 -6.24 -14.87
C LYS A 132 -7.48 -7.33 -14.90
N GLU A 133 -6.19 -6.95 -14.90
CA GLU A 133 -5.06 -7.90 -14.87
C GLU A 133 -5.15 -8.87 -13.67
N LYS A 134 -5.56 -8.38 -12.49
CA LYS A 134 -5.77 -9.23 -11.31
C LYS A 134 -6.96 -10.17 -11.46
N MET A 135 -8.06 -9.72 -12.04
CA MET A 135 -9.25 -10.55 -12.27
C MET A 135 -8.96 -11.64 -13.30
N GLU A 136 -8.25 -11.33 -14.39
CA GLU A 136 -7.82 -12.30 -15.39
C GLU A 136 -6.87 -13.35 -14.81
N LYS A 137 -5.88 -12.92 -14.02
CA LYS A 137 -4.99 -13.85 -13.30
C LYS A 137 -5.75 -14.73 -12.31
N ALA A 138 -6.69 -14.17 -11.56
CA ALA A 138 -7.52 -14.94 -10.62
C ALA A 138 -8.39 -15.97 -11.36
N ALA A 139 -9.00 -15.59 -12.49
CA ALA A 139 -9.77 -16.48 -13.33
C ALA A 139 -8.92 -17.62 -13.90
N ALA A 140 -7.71 -17.33 -14.40
CA ALA A 140 -6.78 -18.32 -14.93
C ALA A 140 -6.31 -19.35 -13.87
N VAL A 141 -6.11 -18.91 -12.62
CA VAL A 141 -5.79 -19.80 -11.49
C VAL A 141 -6.97 -20.70 -11.12
N GLN A 142 -8.21 -20.26 -11.38
CA GLN A 142 -9.43 -21.01 -11.10
C GLN A 142 -9.75 -22.03 -12.19
N THR A 143 -9.57 -21.70 -13.47
CA THR A 143 -9.70 -22.64 -14.60
C THR A 143 -8.60 -23.68 -14.62
N GLY A 144 -7.36 -23.34 -14.24
CA GLY A 144 -6.26 -24.32 -14.09
C GLY A 144 -6.43 -25.32 -12.93
N ARG A 145 -7.47 -25.18 -12.09
CA ARG A 145 -7.75 -26.08 -10.96
C ARG A 145 -8.85 -27.11 -11.26
N LEU A 146 -9.60 -26.98 -12.37
CA LEU A 146 -10.71 -27.89 -12.71
C LEU A 146 -10.29 -29.14 -13.50
N ASP A 147 -9.04 -29.26 -13.93
CA ASP A 147 -8.58 -30.40 -14.75
C ASP A 147 -8.05 -31.59 -13.93
N LYS A 148 -8.74 -31.91 -12.82
CA LYS A 148 -8.59 -33.18 -12.11
C LYS A 148 -9.94 -33.62 -11.56
N THR A 149 -10.65 -34.46 -12.31
CA THR A 149 -11.51 -35.59 -11.86
C THR A 149 -12.41 -36.05 -13.03
N PRO A 150 -13.05 -37.24 -13.04
CA PRO A 150 -12.68 -38.58 -12.52
C PRO A 150 -13.05 -39.71 -13.52
N SER A 151 -12.34 -40.85 -13.56
CA SER A 151 -12.91 -42.09 -14.13
C SER A 151 -12.15 -43.34 -13.68
N MET A 152 -12.74 -44.06 -12.72
CA MET A 152 -12.62 -45.51 -12.57
C MET A 152 -13.58 -46.18 -13.59
N PRO A 153 -13.36 -47.43 -14.05
CA PRO A 153 -13.81 -48.60 -13.27
C PRO A 153 -12.92 -49.86 -13.31
N GLU A 154 -13.12 -50.70 -12.28
CA GLU A 154 -13.14 -52.19 -12.17
C GLU A 154 -12.69 -53.04 -13.39
N MET A 155 -12.10 -54.25 -13.29
CA MET A 155 -12.38 -55.37 -12.38
C MET A 155 -11.38 -56.53 -12.65
N ASN A 156 -11.02 -57.25 -11.58
CA ASN A 156 -10.82 -58.70 -11.41
C ASN A 156 -9.86 -59.60 -12.23
N SER A 157 -9.30 -60.56 -11.44
CA SER A 157 -8.84 -61.94 -11.75
C SER A 157 -7.55 -62.06 -12.57
N SER A 158 -6.58 -62.93 -12.27
CA SER A 158 -6.60 -64.22 -11.55
C SER A 158 -5.16 -64.74 -11.35
N GLU A 159 -4.95 -65.45 -10.23
CA GLU A 159 -4.22 -66.72 -10.09
C GLU A 159 -2.69 -66.89 -10.35
N ASN A 160 -2.10 -67.64 -9.42
CA ASN A 160 -1.05 -68.67 -9.53
C ASN A 160 0.44 -68.33 -9.33
N ASN A 161 0.90 -68.70 -8.10
CA ASN A 161 1.90 -69.74 -7.75
C ASN A 161 3.35 -69.73 -8.30
N ASN A 162 4.23 -70.13 -7.35
CA ASN A 162 5.58 -70.70 -7.43
C ASN A 162 6.74 -69.70 -7.65
N ASP A 163 7.85 -69.73 -6.91
CA ASP A 163 8.49 -70.75 -6.06
C ASP A 163 8.96 -70.21 -4.69
#